data_AF-A0A433XHI5-F1
#
_entry.id   AF-A0A433XHI5-F1
#
_cell.length_a   1.000
_cell.length_b   1.000
_cell.length_c   1.000
_cell.angle_alpha   90.00
_cell.angle_beta   90.00
_cell.angle_gamma   90.00
#
_symmetry.space_group_name_H-M   'P 1'
#
loop_
_entity.id
_entity.type
_entity.pdbx_description
1 polymer ?
#
loop_
_entity_poly.entity_id
_entity_poly.type
_entity_poly.pdbx_seq_one_letter_code
_entity_poly.pdbx_strand_id
1 'polypeptide(L)' 'MIDNLESSYNCASAGDDLHQLKQELASLRAQGTQTQEHQETINRLENQISFIMNKCGINH' A
#
# COMPACT_ATOMS: atom_id res chain seq x y z
N MET A 1 1.48 -9.13 4.91
CA MET A 1 2.06 -7.92 5.52
C MET A 1 3.51 -7.86 5.05
N ILE A 2 3.86 -6.94 4.16
CA ILE A 2 5.20 -6.85 3.58
C ILE A 2 6.14 -6.28 4.66
N ASP A 3 6.54 -7.16 5.56
CA ASP A 3 7.60 -6.95 6.54
C ASP A 3 8.90 -7.13 5.76
N ASN A 4 9.68 -6.05 5.60
CA ASN A 4 10.85 -5.93 4.71
C ASN A 4 10.54 -5.52 3.26
N LEU A 5 10.24 -4.24 3.04
CA LEU A 5 10.68 -3.58 1.81
C LEU A 5 12.19 -3.35 1.88
N GLU A 6 12.92 -4.46 1.90
CA GLU A 6 14.31 -4.51 1.48
C GLU A 6 14.40 -3.89 0.07
N SER A 7 15.56 -3.31 -0.25
CA SER A 7 15.91 -2.79 -1.58
C SER A 7 15.69 -3.77 -2.76
N SER A 8 15.19 -4.98 -2.52
CA SER A 8 14.86 -6.06 -3.46
C SER A 8 13.44 -6.06 -4.05
N TYR A 9 12.48 -5.24 -3.58
CA TYR A 9 11.14 -5.15 -4.21
C TYR A 9 11.22 -4.96 -5.74
N ASN A 10 10.57 -5.85 -6.50
CA ASN A 10 10.61 -5.92 -7.96
C ASN A 10 9.49 -5.08 -8.60
N CYS A 11 9.87 -4.05 -9.35
CA CYS A 11 8.93 -3.14 -9.99
C CYS A 11 8.15 -3.75 -11.17
N ALA A 12 8.49 -4.95 -11.64
CA ALA A 12 7.77 -5.60 -12.74
C ALA A 12 6.29 -5.89 -12.41
N SER A 13 5.98 -6.13 -11.12
CA SER A 13 4.61 -6.37 -10.64
C SER A 13 3.98 -5.15 -9.95
N ALA A 14 4.65 -3.99 -9.98
CA ALA A 14 4.20 -2.82 -9.23
C ALA A 14 2.83 -2.31 -9.67
N GLY A 15 2.46 -2.48 -10.94
CA GLY A 15 1.13 -2.11 -11.43
C GLY A 15 0.01 -2.90 -10.74
N ASP A 16 0.12 -4.23 -10.73
CA ASP A 16 -0.85 -5.12 -10.09
C ASP A 16 -0.85 -4.95 -8.57
N ASP A 17 0.33 -4.87 -7.95
CA ASP A 17 0.47 -4.67 -6.50
C ASP A 17 -0.17 -3.35 -6.06
N LEU A 18 0.09 -2.25 -6.78
CA LEU A 18 -0.54 -0.96 -6.50
C LEU A 18 -2.06 -1.02 -6.67
N HIS A 19 -2.56 -1.77 -7.65
CA HIS A 19 -4.00 -1.94 -7.84
C HIS A 19 -4.63 -2.66 -6.64
N GLN A 20 -4.04 -3.77 -6.20
CA GLN A 20 -4.52 -4.52 -5.04
C GLN A 20 -4.45 -3.69 -3.76
N LEU A 21 -3.32 -3.04 -3.48
CA LEU A 21 -3.14 -2.20 -2.28
C LEU A 21 -4.14 -1.04 -2.25
N LYS A 22 -4.43 -0.41 -3.40
CA LYS A 22 -5.43 0.66 -3.50
C LYS A 22 -6.86 0.14 -3.28
N GLN A 23 -7.19 -1.05 -3.79
CA GLN A 23 -8.49 -1.67 -3.54
C GLN A 23 -8.69 -2.03 -2.07
N GLU A 24 -7.66 -2.57 -1.42
CA GLU A 24 -7.68 -2.92 0.00
C GLU A 24 -7.84 -1.66 0.87
N LEU A 25 -7.08 -0.59 0.55
CA LEU A 25 -7.20 0.71 1.19
C LEU A 25 -8.61 1.30 1.03
N ALA A 26 -9.18 1.25 -0.17
CA ALA A 26 -10.53 1.74 -0.44
C ALA A 26 -11.58 0.94 0.34
N SER A 27 -11.41 -0.38 0.43
CA SER A 27 -12.30 -1.27 1.18
C SER A 27 -12.26 -0.97 2.68
N LEU A 28 -11.07 -0.78 3.26
CA LEU A 28 -10.90 -0.43 4.66
C LEU A 28 -11.45 0.97 4.99
N ARG A 29 -11.27 1.94 4.09
CA ARG A 29 -11.85 3.28 4.25
C ARG A 29 -13.38 3.24 4.16
N ALA A 30 -13.93 2.42 3.26
CA ALA A 30 -15.38 2.26 3.10
C ALA A 30 -16.05 1.58 4.31
N GLN A 31 -15.33 0.69 5.00
CA GLN A 31 -15.81 0.07 6.24
C GLN A 31 -15.91 1.04 7.42
N GLY A 32 -15.27 2.23 7.32
CA GLY A 32 -15.31 3.27 8.35
C GLY A 32 -14.27 3.03 9.45
N THR A 33 -13.47 4.06 9.72
CA THR A 33 -12.43 4.08 10.76
C THR A 33 -13.07 4.18 12.15
N GLN A 34 -13.47 3.05 12.73
CA GLN A 34 -14.02 3.02 14.09
C GLN A 34 -12.99 2.65 15.16
N THR A 35 -11.85 2.08 14.78
CA THR A 35 -10.82 1.57 15.70
C THR A 35 -9.42 1.97 15.26
N GLN A 36 -8.54 2.14 16.25
CA GLN A 36 -7.13 2.48 16.05
C GLN A 36 -6.42 1.49 15.12
N GLU A 37 -6.73 0.19 15.26
CA GLU A 37 -6.16 -0.86 14.42
C GLU A 37 -6.51 -0.71 12.93
N HIS A 38 -7.73 -0.25 12.61
CA HIS A 38 -8.11 0.06 11.23
C HIS A 38 -7.30 1.23 10.67
N GLN A 39 -7.10 2.27 11.48
CA GLN A 39 -6.29 3.43 11.08
C GLN A 39 -4.81 3.04 10.88
N GLU A 40 -4.25 2.20 11.75
CA GLU A 40 -2.89 1.69 11.60
C GLU A 40 -2.73 0.86 10.32
N THR A 41 -3.74 0.06 9.98
CA THR A 41 -3.74 -0.74 8.75
C THR A 41 -3.80 0.16 7.51
N ILE A 42 -4.65 1.18 7.52
CA ILE A 42 -4.72 2.21 6.47
C ILE A 42 -3.35 2.88 6.30
N ASN A 43 -2.75 3.35 7.39
CA ASN A 43 -1.44 4.03 7.35
C ASN A 43 -0.34 3.10 6.80
N ARG A 44 -0.36 1.81 7.15
CA ARG A 44 0.58 0.82 6.61
C ARG A 44 0.40 0.60 5.11
N LEU A 45 -0.83 0.56 4.61
CA LEU A 45 -1.10 0.43 3.18
C LEU A 45 -0.66 1.68 2.40
N GLU A 46 -0.93 2.87 2.94
CA GLU A 46 -0.49 4.14 2.34
C GLU A 46 1.03 4.24 2.23
N ASN A 47 1.75 3.83 3.28
CA ASN A 47 3.21 3.78 3.26
C ASN A 47 3.75 2.79 2.22
N GLN A 48 3.13 1.61 2.08
CA GLN A 48 3.53 0.63 1.06
C GLN A 48 3.30 1.15 -0.36
N ILE A 49 2.13 1.73 -0.63
CA ILE A 49 1.80 2.35 -1.91
C ILE A 49 2.83 3.44 -2.24
N SER A 50 3.09 4.33 -1.29
CA SER A 50 4.05 5.44 -1.46
C SER A 50 5.45 4.91 -1.71
N PHE A 51 5.88 3.87 -1.00
CA PHE A 51 7.18 3.26 -1.23
C PHE A 51 7.29 2.69 -2.64
N ILE A 52 6.31 1.91 -3.09
CA ILE A 52 6.32 1.27 -4.40
C ILE A 52 6.33 2.34 -5.51
N MET A 53 5.49 3.37 -5.37
CA MET A 53 5.46 4.49 -6.31
C MET A 53 6.81 5.20 -6.41
N ASN A 54 7.42 5.54 -5.26
CA ASN A 54 8.72 6.20 -5.22
C ASN A 54 9.84 5.30 -5.77
N LYS A 55 9.91 4.04 -5.34
CA LYS A 55 10.97 3.12 -5.73
C LYS A 55 10.93 2.80 -7.23
N CYS A 56 9.73 2.60 -7.76
CA CYS A 56 9.55 2.21 -9.15
C CYS A 56 9.44 3.40 -10.11
N GLY A 57 9.56 4.64 -9.60
CA GLY A 57 9.40 5.85 -10.41
C GLY A 57 7.99 5.99 -11.01
N ILE A 58 6.99 5.35 -10.41
CA ILE A 58 5.59 5.44 -10.82
C ILE A 58 5.02 6.73 -10.21
N ASN A 59 5.50 7.86 -10.71
CA ASN A 59 4.89 9.16 -10.49
C ASN A 59 4.00 9.44 -11.70
N HIS A 60 2.69 9.43 -11.48
CA HIS A 60 1.72 9.89 -12.47
C HIS A 60 1.31 11.32 -12.14
#